data_AF-A0AAJ6A1F8-F1
#
_entry.id   AF-A0AAJ6A1F8-F1
#
_cell.length_a   1.000
_cell.length_b   1.000
_cell.length_c   1.000
_cell.angle_alpha   90.00
_cell.angle_beta   90.00
_cell.angle_gamma   90.00
#
_symmetry.space_group_name_H-M   'P 1'
#
loop_
_entity.id
_entity.type
_entity.pdbx_description
1 polymer ?
#
loop_
_entity_poly.entity_id
_entity_poly.type
_entity_poly.pdbx_seq_one_letter_code
_entity_poly.pdbx_strand_id
1 'polypeptide(L)'
;MFYATESPSSSRVQRVAGMILSGLVIAFLVFDGAIKLIPLSVVTETMAALGYSADPALARLLGAITLLCALLYAIPATSVLGVILLTGLSGGAMATHLRVGSPVFTHLLFGLYLGIIAWGGLYLRYEAVRKMIPFMR
;
A
#
# COMPACT_ATOMS: atom_id res chain seq x y z
N MET A 1 5.40 34.12 -26.77
CA MET A 1 5.09 32.77 -27.28
C MET A 1 5.72 31.78 -26.32
N PHE A 2 4.95 31.31 -25.32
CA PHE A 2 5.42 30.35 -24.32
C PHE A 2 5.39 28.95 -24.97
N TYR A 3 6.55 28.30 -25.07
CA TYR A 3 6.62 26.88 -25.42
C TYR A 3 5.93 26.10 -24.30
N ALA A 4 4.71 25.64 -24.54
CA ALA A 4 4.16 24.52 -23.80
C ALA A 4 5.05 23.32 -24.12
N THR A 5 5.98 23.00 -23.23
CA THR A 5 6.68 21.72 -23.29
C THR A 5 5.62 20.65 -23.04
N GLU A 6 5.08 20.07 -24.11
CA GLU A 6 4.28 18.86 -24.00
C GLU A 6 5.14 17.80 -23.31
N SER A 7 4.78 17.42 -22.09
CA SER A 7 5.38 16.27 -21.42
C SER A 7 5.22 15.06 -22.35
N PRO A 8 6.28 14.27 -22.62
CA PRO A 8 6.15 13.09 -23.46
C PRO A 8 5.07 12.17 -22.88
N SER A 9 4.11 11.77 -23.73
CA SER A 9 3.04 10.86 -23.33
C SER A 9 3.64 9.54 -22.84
N SER A 10 3.13 9.00 -21.73
CA SER A 10 3.65 7.75 -21.15
C SER A 10 3.52 6.61 -22.17
N SER A 11 4.59 5.82 -22.35
CA SER A 11 4.56 4.68 -23.27
C SER A 11 3.52 3.63 -22.85
N ARG A 12 3.02 2.84 -23.81
CA ARG A 12 2.08 1.75 -23.52
C ARG A 12 2.64 0.79 -22.45
N VAL A 13 3.92 0.47 -22.54
CA VAL A 13 4.64 -0.39 -21.58
C VAL A 13 4.60 0.21 -20.18
N GLN A 14 4.90 1.50 -20.04
CA GLN A 14 4.88 2.20 -18.75
C GLN A 14 3.49 2.11 -18.10
N ARG A 15 2.43 2.35 -18.87
CA ARG A 15 1.05 2.32 -18.36
C ARG A 15 0.65 0.91 -17.93
N VAL A 16 1.00 -0.12 -18.70
CA VAL A 16 0.73 -1.52 -18.38
C VAL A 16 1.47 -1.95 -17.12
N ALA A 17 2.76 -1.64 -17.01
CA ALA A 17 3.54 -1.93 -15.81
C ALA A 17 2.90 -1.30 -14.57
N GLY A 18 2.51 -0.02 -14.64
CA GLY A 18 1.83 0.65 -13.54
C GLY A 18 0.48 0.02 -13.16
N MET A 19 -0.30 -0.45 -14.13
CA MET A 19 -1.55 -1.17 -13.86
C MET A 19 -1.31 -2.51 -13.17
N ILE A 20 -0.28 -3.27 -13.59
CA ILE A 20 0.09 -4.53 -12.95
C ILE A 20 0.52 -4.30 -11.50
N LEU A 21 1.42 -3.34 -11.25
CA LEU A 21 1.88 -3.03 -9.89
C LEU A 21 0.72 -2.60 -8.97
N SER A 22 -0.14 -1.71 -9.45
CA SER A 22 -1.33 -1.33 -8.68
C SER A 22 -2.27 -2.50 -8.44
N GLY A 23 -2.50 -3.34 -9.45
CA GLY A 23 -3.34 -4.53 -9.33
C GLY A 23 -2.83 -5.51 -8.28
N LEU A 24 -1.52 -5.74 -8.25
CA LEU A 24 -0.87 -6.59 -7.24
C LEU A 24 -1.04 -6.04 -5.82
N VAL A 25 -0.84 -4.73 -5.63
CA VAL A 25 -1.06 -4.07 -4.33
C VAL A 25 -2.52 -4.20 -3.90
N ILE A 26 -3.47 -3.93 -4.80
CA ILE A 26 -4.90 -4.04 -4.50
C ILE A 26 -5.26 -5.48 -4.12
N ALA A 27 -4.84 -6.47 -4.91
CA ALA A 27 -5.11 -7.87 -4.65
C ALA A 27 -4.54 -8.32 -3.29
N PHE A 28 -3.31 -7.92 -2.98
CA PHE A 28 -2.70 -8.19 -1.68
C PHE A 28 -3.48 -7.56 -0.53
N LEU A 29 -3.84 -6.28 -0.61
CA LEU A 29 -4.56 -5.58 0.46
C LEU A 29 -5.98 -6.11 0.66
N VAL A 30 -6.66 -6.48 -0.42
CA VAL A 30 -7.99 -7.10 -0.34
C VAL A 30 -7.89 -8.45 0.35
N PHE A 31 -6.92 -9.28 -0.03
CA PHE A 31 -6.67 -10.56 0.64
C PHE A 31 -6.34 -10.35 2.13
N ASP A 32 -5.36 -9.51 2.44
CA ASP A 32 -4.88 -9.24 3.80
C ASP A 32 -5.98 -8.65 4.71
N GLY A 33 -6.79 -7.73 4.16
CA GLY A 33 -7.91 -7.15 4.88
C GLY A 33 -9.06 -8.14 5.07
N ALA A 34 -9.38 -8.96 4.07
CA ALA A 34 -10.48 -9.92 4.13
C ALA A 34 -10.23 -11.04 5.14
N ILE A 35 -9.01 -11.59 5.21
CA ILE A 35 -8.68 -12.65 6.19
C ILE A 35 -8.82 -12.15 7.62
N LYS A 36 -8.62 -10.84 7.88
CA LYS A 36 -8.79 -10.21 9.19
C LYS A 36 -10.27 -10.01 9.58
N LEU A 37 -11.19 -10.03 8.62
CA LEU A 37 -12.63 -9.97 8.90
C LEU A 37 -13.20 -11.31 9.35
N ILE A 38 -12.58 -12.40 8.89
CA ILE A 38 -12.93 -13.77 9.24
C ILE A 38 -12.25 -14.12 10.57
N PRO A 39 -12.94 -14.76 11.54
CA PRO A 39 -12.35 -15.13 12.82
C PRO A 39 -11.40 -16.34 12.68
N LEU A 40 -10.27 -16.13 12.00
CA LEU A 40 -9.24 -17.14 11.81
C LEU A 40 -8.23 -17.09 12.96
N SER A 41 -7.94 -18.26 13.56
CA SER A 41 -7.00 -18.35 14.69
C SER A 41 -5.60 -17.84 14.33
N VAL A 42 -5.15 -18.07 13.10
CA VAL A 42 -3.86 -17.56 12.60
C VAL A 42 -3.73 -16.05 12.72
N VAL A 43 -4.83 -15.29 12.54
CA VAL A 43 -4.81 -13.82 12.65
C VAL A 43 -4.66 -13.41 14.10
N THR A 44 -5.43 -14.02 15.00
CA THR A 44 -5.40 -13.69 16.44
C THR A 44 -4.11 -14.15 17.11
N GLU A 45 -3.56 -15.30 16.71
CA GLU A 45 -2.25 -15.79 17.14
C GLU A 45 -1.12 -14.87 16.67
N THR A 46 -1.17 -14.42 15.42
CA THR A 46 -0.20 -13.44 14.89
C THR A 46 -0.30 -12.11 15.64
N MET A 47 -1.52 -11.61 15.90
CA MET A 47 -1.74 -10.39 16.69
C MET A 47 -1.16 -10.51 18.10
N ALA A 48 -1.36 -11.65 18.76
CA ALA A 48 -0.78 -11.92 20.07
C ALA A 48 0.76 -11.94 20.03
N ALA A 49 1.34 -12.60 19.02
CA ALA A 49 2.80 -12.63 18.81
C ALA A 49 3.41 -11.25 18.54
N LEU A 50 2.63 -10.34 17.93
CA LEU A 50 3.00 -8.94 17.71
C LEU A 50 2.79 -8.05 18.94
N GLY A 51 2.31 -8.62 20.05
CA GLY A 51 2.09 -7.91 21.31
C GLY A 51 0.83 -7.05 21.31
N TYR A 52 -0.18 -7.42 20.52
CA TYR A 52 -1.53 -6.86 20.55
C TYR A 52 -2.55 -7.82 21.18
N SER A 53 -3.75 -7.32 21.46
CA SER A 53 -4.86 -8.15 21.91
C SER A 53 -5.25 -9.18 20.83
N ALA A 54 -5.49 -10.42 21.26
CA ALA A 54 -6.02 -11.49 20.43
C ALA A 54 -7.54 -11.38 20.18
N ASP A 55 -8.18 -10.29 20.61
CA ASP A 55 -9.60 -10.03 20.39
C ASP A 55 -9.91 -9.93 18.88
N PRO A 56 -10.79 -10.80 18.33
CA PRO A 56 -11.22 -10.73 16.93
C PRO A 56 -11.79 -9.37 16.53
N ALA A 57 -12.36 -8.57 17.45
CA ALA A 57 -12.86 -7.24 17.14
C ALA A 57 -11.74 -6.29 16.70
N LEU A 58 -10.55 -6.37 17.34
CA LEU A 58 -9.40 -5.56 16.96
C LEU A 58 -8.85 -5.98 15.59
N ALA A 59 -8.78 -7.28 15.32
CA ALA A 59 -8.41 -7.81 14.01
C ALA A 59 -9.36 -7.31 12.92
N ARG A 60 -10.68 -7.37 13.16
CA ARG A 60 -11.71 -6.88 12.21
C ARG A 60 -11.57 -5.39 11.94
N LEU A 61 -11.29 -4.58 12.97
CA LEU A 61 -11.06 -3.15 12.80
C LEU A 61 -9.85 -2.88 11.88
N LEU A 62 -8.74 -3.58 12.12
CA LEU A 62 -7.55 -3.47 11.27
C LEU A 62 -7.83 -3.93 9.82
N GLY A 63 -8.59 -5.01 9.66
CA GLY A 63 -9.07 -5.49 8.36
C GLY A 63 -9.92 -4.45 7.62
N ALA A 64 -10.88 -3.83 8.32
CA ALA A 64 -11.73 -2.79 7.76
C ALA A 64 -10.95 -1.54 7.33
N ILE A 65 -9.99 -1.09 8.14
CA ILE A 65 -9.09 0.02 7.79
C ILE A 65 -8.25 -0.33 6.54
N THR A 66 -7.73 -1.55 6.48
CA THR A 66 -6.93 -2.04 5.35
C THR A 66 -7.76 -2.06 4.06
N LEU A 67 -9.00 -2.57 4.12
CA LEU A 67 -9.91 -2.60 2.99
C LEU A 67 -10.36 -1.20 2.55
N LEU A 68 -10.57 -0.27 3.49
CA LEU A 68 -10.84 1.12 3.16
C LEU A 68 -9.66 1.75 2.40
N CYS A 69 -8.43 1.52 2.86
CA CYS A 69 -7.22 1.97 2.15
C CYS A 69 -7.12 1.35 0.75
N ALA A 70 -7.41 0.05 0.62
CA ALA A 70 -7.42 -0.66 -0.64
C ALA A 70 -8.45 -0.07 -1.62
N LEU A 71 -9.67 0.20 -1.14
CA LEU A 71 -10.74 0.81 -1.94
C LEU A 71 -10.35 2.21 -2.41
N LEU A 72 -9.83 3.05 -1.51
CA LEU A 72 -9.38 4.39 -1.85
C LEU A 72 -8.21 4.36 -2.85
N TYR A 73 -7.28 3.41 -2.70
CA TYR A 73 -6.17 3.22 -3.63
C TYR A 73 -6.61 2.72 -5.02
N ALA A 74 -7.62 1.83 -5.06
CA ALA A 74 -8.14 1.25 -6.30
C ALA A 74 -8.89 2.26 -7.17
N ILE A 75 -9.63 3.18 -6.56
CA ILE A 75 -10.43 4.18 -7.27
C ILE A 75 -9.50 5.30 -7.79
N PRO A 76 -9.44 5.54 -9.12
CA PRO A 76 -8.54 6.54 -9.71
C PRO A 76 -8.61 7.92 -9.05
N ALA A 77 -9.83 8.39 -8.75
CA ALA A 77 -10.08 9.71 -8.17
C ALA A 77 -9.52 9.88 -6.74
N THR A 78 -9.39 8.79 -5.98
CA THR A 78 -8.88 8.81 -4.60
C THR A 78 -7.54 8.09 -4.44
N SER A 79 -6.96 7.59 -5.52
CA SER A 79 -5.78 6.73 -5.49
C SER A 79 -4.58 7.35 -4.77
N VAL A 80 -4.37 8.67 -4.91
CA VAL A 80 -3.32 9.40 -4.19
C VAL A 80 -3.57 9.42 -2.67
N LEU A 81 -4.81 9.67 -2.24
CA LEU A 81 -5.17 9.57 -0.82
C LEU A 81 -4.97 8.13 -0.32
N GLY A 82 -5.40 7.14 -1.11
CA GLY A 82 -5.22 5.72 -0.78
C GLY A 82 -3.77 5.33 -0.55
N VAL A 83 -2.84 5.76 -1.41
CA VAL A 83 -1.41 5.44 -1.25
C VAL A 83 -0.79 6.16 -0.05
N ILE A 84 -1.24 7.38 0.27
CA ILE A 84 -0.79 8.12 1.47
C ILE A 84 -1.22 7.39 2.74
N LEU A 85 -2.50 6.99 2.83
CA LEU A 85 -3.01 6.23 3.97
C LEU A 85 -2.33 4.86 4.08
N LEU A 86 -2.12 4.16 2.97
CA LEU A 86 -1.38 2.91 2.93
C LEU A 86 0.07 3.07 3.43
N THR A 87 0.71 4.19 3.12
CA THR A 87 2.08 4.49 3.61
C THR A 87 2.07 4.63 5.14
N GLY A 88 1.09 5.34 5.70
CA GLY A 88 0.93 5.45 7.15
C GLY A 88 0.64 4.10 7.83
N LEU A 89 -0.29 3.32 7.28
CA LEU A 89 -0.64 1.98 7.76
C LEU A 89 0.58 1.04 7.74
N SER A 90 1.35 1.05 6.64
CA SER A 90 2.55 0.23 6.45
C SER A 90 3.69 0.67 7.38
N GLY A 91 3.83 1.98 7.63
CA GLY A 91 4.78 2.50 8.62
C GLY A 91 4.46 2.01 10.04
N GLY A 92 3.18 1.97 10.41
CA GLY A 92 2.72 1.38 11.67
C GLY A 92 3.08 -0.11 11.78
N ALA A 93 2.81 -0.89 10.74
CA ALA A 93 3.17 -2.31 10.70
C ALA A 93 4.70 -2.54 10.81
N MET A 94 5.50 -1.73 10.11
CA MET A 94 6.96 -1.77 10.22
C MET A 94 7.43 -1.44 11.65
N ALA A 95 6.84 -0.44 12.30
CA ALA A 95 7.15 -0.11 13.70
C ALA A 95 6.78 -1.25 14.67
N THR A 96 5.66 -1.93 14.44
CA THR A 96 5.29 -3.14 15.20
C THR A 96 6.35 -4.23 15.05
N HIS A 97 6.74 -4.55 13.82
CA HIS A 97 7.75 -5.59 13.57
C HIS A 97 9.13 -5.22 14.10
N LEU A 98 9.50 -3.93 14.05
CA LEU A 98 10.72 -3.42 14.66
C LEU A 98 10.68 -3.61 16.19
N ARG A 99 9.57 -3.29 16.85
CA ARG A 99 9.40 -3.45 18.31
C ARG A 99 9.62 -4.88 18.77
N VAL A 100 9.09 -5.86 18.03
CA VAL A 100 9.18 -7.28 18.39
C VAL A 100 10.41 -7.99 17.82
N GLY A 101 11.33 -7.27 17.16
CA GLY A 101 12.57 -7.83 16.62
C GLY A 101 12.35 -8.82 15.48
N SER A 102 11.33 -8.63 14.64
CA SER A 102 11.07 -9.52 13.50
C SER A 102 12.21 -9.46 12.46
N PRO A 103 12.40 -10.51 11.64
CA PRO A 103 13.46 -10.54 10.63
C PRO A 103 13.36 -9.37 9.63
N VAL A 104 14.50 -8.72 9.39
CA VAL A 104 14.58 -7.43 8.67
C VAL A 104 14.01 -7.53 7.26
N PHE A 105 14.50 -8.47 6.46
CA PHE A 105 14.20 -8.52 5.03
C PHE A 105 12.83 -9.09 4.68
N THR A 106 12.17 -9.80 5.61
CA THR A 106 10.91 -10.49 5.33
C THR A 106 9.69 -9.83 5.96
N HIS A 107 9.78 -9.40 7.23
CA HIS A 107 8.62 -8.87 7.96
C HIS A 107 8.74 -7.36 8.17
N LEU A 108 9.92 -6.91 8.62
CA LEU A 108 10.13 -5.50 8.95
C LEU A 108 10.03 -4.62 7.69
N LEU A 109 10.79 -4.94 6.64
CA LEU A 109 10.82 -4.13 5.42
C LEU A 109 9.67 -4.43 4.45
N PHE A 110 8.78 -5.39 4.77
CA PHE A 110 7.68 -5.76 3.89
C PHE A 110 6.78 -4.57 3.53
N GLY A 111 6.39 -3.78 4.54
CA GLY A 111 5.57 -2.58 4.35
C GLY A 111 6.27 -1.52 3.48
N LEU A 112 7.60 -1.41 3.57
CA LEU A 112 8.38 -0.51 2.73
C LEU A 112 8.34 -0.95 1.26
N TYR A 113 8.55 -2.24 0.99
CA TYR A 113 8.46 -2.78 -0.37
C TYR A 113 7.07 -2.56 -0.96
N LEU A 114 6.03 -2.81 -0.17
CA LEU A 114 4.64 -2.58 -0.60
C LEU A 114 4.40 -1.11 -0.92
N GLY A 115 4.89 -0.19 -0.08
CA GLY A 115 4.83 1.25 -0.31
C GLY A 115 5.52 1.67 -1.62
N ILE A 116 6.73 1.18 -1.87
CA ILE A 116 7.49 1.46 -3.11
C ILE A 116 6.70 0.97 -4.34
N ILE A 117 6.15 -0.24 -4.28
CA ILE A 117 5.35 -0.81 -5.38
C ILE A 117 4.07 0.01 -5.60
N ALA A 118 3.39 0.40 -4.53
CA ALA A 118 2.15 1.16 -4.59
C ALA A 118 2.35 2.57 -5.18
N TRP A 119 3.37 3.30 -4.70
CA TRP A 119 3.75 4.60 -5.24
C TRP A 119 4.27 4.48 -6.67
N GLY A 120 5.11 3.47 -6.96
CA GLY A 120 5.62 3.19 -8.30
C GLY A 120 4.50 2.93 -9.32
N GLY A 121 3.49 2.14 -8.95
CA GLY A 121 2.31 1.90 -9.78
C GLY A 121 1.58 3.18 -10.18
N LEU A 122 1.38 4.10 -9.22
CA LEU A 122 0.76 5.40 -9.49
C LEU A 122 1.67 6.33 -10.29
N TYR A 123 2.97 6.36 -9.95
CA TYR A 123 3.96 7.17 -10.66
C TYR A 123 4.02 6.80 -12.15
N LEU A 124 3.91 5.52 -12.49
CA LEU A 124 3.89 5.07 -13.88
C LEU A 124 2.56 5.43 -14.58
N ARG A 125 1.42 5.35 -13.87
CA ARG A 125 0.07 5.59 -14.42
C ARG A 125 -0.30 7.06 -14.59
N TYR A 126 0.12 7.93 -13.68
CA TYR A 126 -0.41 9.29 -13.55
C TYR A 126 0.69 10.34 -13.63
N GLU A 127 0.60 11.23 -14.64
CA GLU A 127 1.54 12.36 -14.78
C GLU A 127 1.47 13.33 -13.59
N ALA A 128 0.28 13.54 -13.02
CA ALA A 128 0.09 14.38 -11.85
C ALA A 128 0.96 13.92 -10.66
N VAL A 129 1.09 12.60 -10.45
CA VAL A 129 1.95 12.04 -9.39
C VAL A 129 3.43 12.28 -9.70
N ARG A 130 3.83 12.18 -10.97
CA ARG A 130 5.22 12.49 -11.39
C ARG A 130 5.57 13.96 -11.20
N LYS A 131 4.60 14.85 -11.42
CA LYS A 131 4.75 16.29 -11.19
C LYS A 131 4.83 16.63 -9.70
N MET A 132 4.15 15.87 -8.83
CA MET A 132 4.20 16.05 -7.38
C MET A 132 5.54 15.60 -6.78
N ILE A 133 6.17 14.57 -7.34
CA ILE A 133 7.46 14.02 -6.89
C ILE A 133 8.48 14.15 -8.02
N PRO A 134 9.02 15.36 -8.26
CA PRO A 134 10.02 15.55 -9.30
C PRO A 134 11.34 14.89 -8.87
N PHE A 135 11.83 13.95 -9.67
CA PHE A 135 13.23 13.56 -9.57
C PHE A 135 14.05 14.69 -10.16
N MET A 136 14.80 15.38 -9.28
CA MET A 136 15.78 16.37 -9.72
C MET A 136 16.78 15.69 -10.66
N ARG A 137 17.04 16.32 -11.80
CA ARG A 137 18.10 15.93 -12.73
C ARG A 137 19.35 16.75 -12.45
#